data_AF-K6I4F2-F1
#
_entry.id   AF-K6I4F2-F1
#
_cell.length_a   1.000
_cell.length_b   1.000
_cell.length_c   1.000
_cell.angle_alpha   90.00
_cell.angle_beta   90.00
_cell.angle_gamma   90.00
#
_symmetry.space_group_name_H-M   'P 1'
#
loop_
_entity.id
_entity.type
_entity.pdbx_description
1 polymer ?
#
loop_
_entity_poly.entity_id
_entity_poly.type
_entity_poly.pdbx_seq_one_letter_code
_entity_poly.pdbx_strand_id
1 'polypeptide(L)' 'MTTAERLKEETKIEIARNMLKEGFELDVVLRITGLTEQDLKDCGLL' A
#
# COMPACT_ATOMS: atom_id res chain seq x y z
N MET A 1 -7.18 -2.67 17.01
CA MET A 1 -7.50 -2.02 15.73
C MET A 1 -8.99 -1.86 15.61
N THR A 2 -9.46 -0.62 15.50
CA THR A 2 -10.87 -0.28 15.27
C THR A 2 -11.23 -0.49 13.80
N THR A 3 -12.52 -0.64 13.48
CA THR A 3 -13.00 -0.82 12.10
C THR A 3 -12.52 0.30 11.16
N ALA A 4 -12.37 1.53 11.66
CA ALA A 4 -11.89 2.67 10.88
C ALA A 4 -10.41 2.58 10.50
N GLU A 5 -9.57 1.96 11.35
CA GLU A 5 -8.15 1.75 11.06
C GLU A 5 -7.98 0.68 9.97
N ARG A 6 -8.76 -0.41 10.05
CA ARG A 6 -8.77 -1.48 9.03
C ARG A 6 -9.14 -0.95 7.63
N LEU A 7 -10.18 -0.12 7.55
CA LEU A 7 -10.64 0.45 6.28
C LEU A 7 -9.58 1.39 5.65
N LYS A 8 -8.86 2.16 6.49
CA LYS A 8 -7.77 3.03 6.02
C LYS A 8 -6.59 2.22 5.49
N GLU A 9 -6.27 1.10 6.13
CA GLU A 9 -5.19 0.22 5.71
C GLU A 9 -5.51 -0.47 4.37
N GLU A 10 -6.73 -1.03 4.24
CA GLU A 10 -7.20 -1.65 3.00
C GLU A 10 -7.19 -0.66 1.82
N THR A 11 -7.58 0.59 2.06
CA THR A 11 -7.55 1.66 1.04
C THR A 11 -6.11 1.95 0.58
N LYS A 12 -5.14 2.02 1.49
CA LYS A 12 -3.73 2.27 1.13
C LYS A 12 -3.13 1.13 0.33
N ILE A 13 -3.45 -0.11 0.69
CA ILE A 13 -3.02 -1.32 -0.02
C ILE A 13 -3.57 -1.33 -1.45
N GLU A 14 -4.84 -0.96 -1.64
CA GLU A 14 -5.45 -0.87 -2.97
C GLU A 14 -4.78 0.21 -3.83
N ILE A 15 -4.52 1.39 -3.27
CA ILE A 15 -3.81 2.47 -3.96
C ILE A 15 -2.40 1.99 -4.37
N ALA A 16 -1.65 1.38 -3.45
CA ALA A 16 -0.33 0.83 -3.76
C ALA A 16 -0.37 -0.20 -4.89
N ARG A 17 -1.35 -1.11 -4.86
CA ARG A 17 -1.56 -2.13 -5.89
C ARG A 17 -1.81 -1.51 -7.27
N ASN A 18 -2.68 -0.50 -7.34
CA ASN A 18 -3.02 0.14 -8.60
C ASN A 18 -1.84 0.92 -9.17
N MET A 19 -1.11 1.65 -8.33
CA MET A 19 0.11 2.35 -8.75
C MET A 19 1.20 1.39 -9.27
N LEU A 20 1.45 0.28 -8.57
CA LEU A 20 2.40 -0.73 -9.05
C LEU A 20 1.98 -1.33 -10.40
N LYS A 21 0.67 -1.58 -10.60
CA LYS A 21 0.13 -2.04 -11.89
C LYS A 21 0.30 -1.02 -13.01
N GLU A 22 0.20 0.27 -12.70
CA GLU A 22 0.44 1.36 -13.64
C GLU A 22 1.94 1.61 -13.90
N GLY A 23 2.84 0.87 -13.24
CA GLY A 23 4.28 0.94 -13.45
C GLY A 23 4.98 2.02 -12.64
N PHE A 24 4.36 2.54 -11.59
CA PHE A 24 5.01 3.45 -10.67
C PHE A 24 6.16 2.76 -9.92
N GLU A 25 7.26 3.48 -9.75
CA GLU A 25 8.39 2.99 -8.96
C GLU A 25 8.02 2.78 -7.49
N LEU A 26 8.59 1.75 -6.88
CA LEU A 26 8.34 1.38 -5.49
C LEU A 26 8.55 2.55 -4.52
N ASP A 27 9.64 3.32 -4.69
CA ASP A 27 9.93 4.52 -3.88
C ASP A 27 8.80 5.57 -3.94
N VAL A 28 8.18 5.76 -5.11
CA VAL A 28 7.03 6.66 -5.28
C VAL A 28 5.80 6.12 -4.57
N VAL A 29 5.54 4.81 -4.69
CA VAL A 29 4.41 4.14 -4.04
C VAL A 29 4.51 4.25 -2.51
N LEU A 30 5.68 3.98 -1.94
CA LEU A 30 5.93 4.08 -0.50
C LEU A 30 5.73 5.52 0.01
N ARG A 31 6.25 6.52 -0.71
CA ARG A 31 6.08 7.94 -0.33
C ARG A 31 4.62 8.40 -0.37
N ILE A 32 3.85 7.98 -1.37
CA ILE A 32 2.46 8.42 -1.54
C ILE A 32 1.53 7.73 -0.55
N THR A 33 1.68 6.42 -0.38
CA THR A 33 0.79 5.63 0.50
C THR A 33 1.20 5.71 1.97
N GLY A 34 2.45 6.10 2.23
CA GLY A 34 3.05 6.07 3.56
C GLY A 34 3.22 4.65 4.11
N LEU A 35 3.18 3.64 3.24
CA LEU A 35 3.46 2.25 3.57
C LEU A 35 4.96 2.00 3.52
N THR A 36 5.39 0.95 4.21
CA THR A 36 6.75 0.42 4.14
C THR A 36 6.80 -0.77 3.18
N GLU A 37 8.01 -1.14 2.76
CA GLU A 37 8.20 -2.37 1.96
C GLU A 37 7.74 -3.63 2.71
N GLN A 38 7.86 -3.63 4.04
CA GLN A 38 7.38 -4.74 4.88
C GLN A 38 5.86 -4.86 4.78
N ASP A 39 5.13 -3.75 4.87
CA ASP A 39 3.65 -3.74 4.77
C ASP A 39 3.18 -4.30 3.42
N LEU A 40 3.91 -3.98 2.34
CA LEU A 40 3.63 -4.51 1.01
C LEU A 40 3.91 -6.02 0.91
N LYS A 41 4.97 -6.51 1.54
CA LYS A 41 5.29 -7.96 1.59
C LYS A 41 4.26 -8.74 2.42
N ASP A 42 3.89 -8.22 3.59
CA ASP A 42 2.88 -8.83 4.46
C ASP A 42 1.51 -8.93 3.76
N CYS A 43 1.19 -7.97 2.89
CA CYS A 43 -0.04 -7.95 2.10
C CYS A 43 0.07 -8.65 0.73
N GLY A 44 1.23 -9.24 0.40
CA GLY A 44 1.45 -9.98 -0.85
C GLY A 44 1.47 -9.13 -2.12
N LEU A 45 1.85 -7.85 -2.02
CA LEU A 45 2.11 -6.96 -3.15
C LEU A 45 3.55 -7.02 -3.66
N LEU A 46 4.48 -7.48 -2.81
CA LEU A 46 5.89 -7.74 -3.10
C LEU A 46 6.24 -9.16 -2.66
#